data_AF-B8HYY5-F1
#
_entry.id   AF-B8HYY5-F1
#
_cell.length_a   1.000
_cell.length_b   1.000
_cell.length_c   1.000
_cell.angle_alpha   90.00
_cell.angle_beta   90.00
_cell.angle_gamma   90.00
#
_symmetry.space_group_name_H-M   'P 1'
#
loop_
_entity.id
_entity.type
_entity.pdbx_description
1 polymer ?
#
loop_
_entity_poly.entity_id
_entity_poly.type
_entity_poly.pdbx_seq_one_letter_code
_entity_poly.pdbx_strand_id
1 'polypeptide(L)' 'MPEEVQQIDNILTAWTETDFLQRFDPVTMDRAELYPGIWDEPVDELQEEYLAYFKEMKDFIQQAAKQQQAIVVTIV' A
#
# COMPACT_ATOMS: atom_id res chain seq x y z
N MET A 1 1.25 -0.67 23.58
CA MET A 1 1.52 -0.96 22.16
C MET A 1 0.38 -0.42 21.29
N PRO A 2 0.45 0.87 20.96
CA PRO A 2 -0.12 1.41 19.71
C PRO A 2 0.79 2.48 19.04
N GLU A 3 2.04 2.66 19.49
CA GLU A 3 2.92 3.73 18.98
C GLU A 3 3.37 3.45 17.55
N GLU A 4 3.62 2.19 17.22
CA GLU A 4 4.06 1.75 15.90
C GLU A 4 2.98 2.00 14.86
N VAL A 5 1.71 1.74 15.18
CA VAL A 5 0.57 2.02 14.28
C VAL A 5 0.43 3.52 14.03
N GLN A 6 0.61 4.36 15.08
CA GLN A 6 0.60 5.81 14.93
C GLN A 6 1.78 6.32 14.07
N GLN A 7 2.96 5.71 14.22
CA GLN A 7 4.13 6.04 13.39
C GLN A 7 3.90 5.68 11.92
N ILE A 8 3.32 4.51 11.64
CA ILE A 8 2.98 4.09 10.29
C ILE A 8 1.92 5.02 9.68
N ASP A 9 0.87 5.36 10.43
CA ASP A 9 -0.16 6.33 9.99
C ASP A 9 0.45 7.69 9.61
N ASN A 10 1.35 8.21 10.45
CA ASN A 10 2.03 9.48 10.18
C ASN A 10 2.88 9.44 8.90
N ILE A 11 3.60 8.33 8.67
CA ILE A 11 4.40 8.14 7.45
C ILE A 11 3.50 8.05 6.23
N LEU A 12 2.46 7.22 6.28
CA LEU A 12 1.57 6.98 5.15
C LEU A 12 0.68 8.18 4.81
N THR A 13 0.29 8.97 5.80
CA THR A 13 -0.48 10.22 5.59
C THR A 13 0.30 11.21 4.72
N ALA A 14 1.63 11.24 4.83
CA ALA A 14 2.47 12.11 4.02
C ALA A 14 2.59 11.68 2.54
N TRP A 15 2.27 10.42 2.20
CA TRP A 15 2.35 9.93 0.83
C TRP A 15 1.08 10.24 0.05
N THR A 16 1.23 10.85 -1.13
CA THR A 16 0.13 11.18 -2.04
C THR A 16 -0.09 10.09 -3.09
N GLU A 17 -1.21 10.18 -3.81
CA GLU A 17 -1.47 9.33 -4.98
C GLU A 17 -0.40 9.52 -6.07
N THR A 18 0.04 10.77 -6.27
CA THR A 18 1.12 11.09 -7.20
C THR A 18 2.43 10.41 -6.78
N ASP A 19 2.77 10.43 -5.49
CA ASP A 19 3.99 9.76 -4.99
C ASP A 19 3.94 8.25 -5.21
N PHE A 20 2.76 7.64 -5.03
CA PHE A 20 2.53 6.23 -5.31
C PHE A 20 2.75 5.93 -6.81
N LEU A 21 2.06 6.65 -7.70
CA LEU A 21 2.12 6.42 -9.15
C LEU A 21 3.51 6.67 -9.73
N GLN A 22 4.24 7.67 -9.22
CA GLN A 22 5.62 7.94 -9.64
C GLN A 22 6.60 6.82 -9.27
N ARG A 23 6.27 6.00 -8.27
CA ARG A 23 7.12 4.90 -7.79
C ARG A 23 6.60 3.53 -8.24
N PHE A 24 5.45 3.48 -8.90
CA PHE A 24 4.85 2.25 -9.40
C PHE A 24 5.56 1.80 -10.68
N ASP A 25 6.38 0.75 -10.57
CA ASP A 25 7.22 0.22 -11.65
C ASP A 25 6.96 -1.28 -11.83
N PRO A 26 5.94 -1.65 -12.63
CA PRO A 26 5.59 -3.06 -12.85
C PRO A 26 6.70 -3.81 -13.58
N VAL A 27 7.52 -3.14 -14.41
CA VAL A 27 8.66 -3.77 -15.09
C VAL A 27 9.72 -4.24 -14.08
N THR A 28 10.00 -3.43 -13.06
CA THR A 28 10.91 -3.85 -11.98
C THR A 28 10.29 -4.95 -11.12
N MET A 29 8.98 -4.92 -10.86
CA MET A 29 8.27 -5.94 -10.09
C MET A 29 8.25 -7.30 -10.82
N ASP A 30 8.02 -7.29 -12.13
CA ASP A 30 8.06 -8.46 -13.01
C ASP A 30 9.44 -9.12 -12.99
N ARG A 31 10.49 -8.33 -13.25
CA ARG A 31 11.88 -8.81 -13.24
C ARG A 31 12.32 -9.37 -11.88
N ALA A 32 11.72 -8.89 -10.80
CA ALA A 32 11.98 -9.38 -9.45
C ALA A 32 11.12 -10.60 -9.08
N GLU A 33 10.30 -11.11 -10.02
CA GLU A 33 9.39 -12.24 -9.84
C GLU A 33 8.49 -12.05 -8.60
N LEU A 34 8.04 -10.82 -8.36
CA LEU A 34 7.16 -10.54 -7.23
C LEU A 34 5.82 -11.22 -7.43
N TYR A 35 5.30 -11.89 -6.41
CA TYR A 35 3.89 -12.30 -6.37
C TYR A 35 2.99 -11.08 -6.64
N PRO A 36 1.91 -11.20 -7.45
CA PRO A 36 1.31 -12.44 -7.97
C PRO A 36 1.80 -12.88 -9.36
N GLY A 37 2.77 -12.20 -9.96
CA GLY A 37 3.25 -12.52 -11.32
C GLY A 37 2.32 -12.06 -12.43
N ILE A 38 1.61 -10.95 -12.22
CA ILE A 38 0.69 -10.31 -13.19
C ILE A 38 1.26 -9.01 -13.77
N TRP A 39 2.55 -8.74 -13.54
CA TRP A 39 3.13 -7.42 -13.77
C TRP A 39 3.34 -7.07 -15.26
N ASP A 40 3.02 -7.99 -16.16
CA ASP A 40 2.98 -7.80 -17.61
C ASP A 40 1.60 -7.36 -18.14
N GLU A 41 0.59 -7.25 -17.27
CA GLU A 41 -0.74 -6.70 -17.58
C GLU A 41 -0.69 -5.19 -17.90
N PRO A 42 -1.76 -4.60 -18.49
CA PRO A 42 -1.81 -3.18 -18.81
C PRO A 42 -1.53 -2.29 -17.59
N VAL A 43 -0.56 -1.38 -17.73
CA VAL A 43 -0.06 -0.56 -16.62
C VAL A 43 -1.12 0.35 -16.01
N ASP A 44 -2.07 0.82 -16.82
CA ASP A 44 -3.19 1.66 -16.39
C ASP A 44 -4.18 0.88 -15.51
N GLU A 45 -4.48 -0.37 -15.86
CA GLU A 45 -5.31 -1.27 -15.06
C GLU A 45 -4.62 -1.60 -13.72
N LEU A 46 -3.33 -1.97 -13.76
CA LEU A 46 -2.53 -2.23 -12.56
C LEU A 46 -2.43 -1.00 -11.65
N GLN A 47 -2.22 0.19 -12.22
CA GLN A 47 -2.13 1.43 -11.44
C GLN A 47 -3.47 1.78 -10.78
N GLU A 48 -4.58 1.63 -11.48
CA GLU A 48 -5.92 1.88 -10.92
C GLU A 48 -6.20 0.94 -9.74
N GLU A 49 -5.99 -0.36 -9.92
CA GLU A 49 -6.28 -1.38 -8.91
C GLU A 49 -5.39 -1.20 -7.67
N TYR A 50 -4.07 -1.11 -7.84
CA TYR A 50 -3.16 -1.03 -6.69
C TYR A 50 -3.19 0.33 -5.99
N LEU A 51 -3.56 1.40 -6.69
CA LEU A 51 -3.84 2.69 -6.06
C LEU A 51 -5.09 2.60 -5.18
N ALA A 52 -6.12 1.86 -5.60
CA ALA A 52 -7.29 1.61 -4.76
C ALA A 52 -6.92 0.84 -3.49
N TYR A 53 -6.14 -0.24 -3.60
CA TYR A 53 -5.65 -0.99 -2.43
C TYR A 53 -4.78 -0.13 -1.51
N PHE A 54 -3.93 0.74 -2.06
CA PHE A 54 -3.13 1.66 -1.27
C PHE A 54 -4.01 2.62 -0.46
N LYS A 55 -5.07 3.16 -1.05
CA LYS A 55 -6.04 4.04 -0.37
C LYS A 55 -6.77 3.31 0.75
N GLU A 56 -7.30 2.13 0.47
CA GLU A 56 -8.00 1.31 1.47
C GLU A 56 -7.10 0.95 2.66
N MET A 57 -5.85 0.55 2.38
CA MET A 57 -4.86 0.27 3.42
C MET A 57 -4.58 1.51 4.28
N LYS A 58 -4.41 2.69 3.66
CA LYS A 58 -4.20 3.95 4.39
C LYS A 58 -5.37 4.27 5.31
N ASP A 59 -6.60 4.16 4.81
CA ASP A 59 -7.80 4.44 5.58
C ASP A 59 -7.96 3.47 6.76
N PHE A 60 -7.65 2.19 6.55
CA PHE A 60 -7.65 1.17 7.61
C PHE A 60 -6.63 1.49 8.71
N ILE A 61 -5.38 1.79 8.33
CA ILE A 61 -4.30 2.11 9.28
C ILE A 61 -4.65 3.38 10.05
N GLN A 62 -5.17 4.41 9.38
CA GLN A 62 -5.56 5.65 10.03
C GLN A 62 -6.69 5.44 11.05
N GLN A 63 -7.66 4.57 10.74
CA GLN A 63 -8.73 4.21 11.68
C GLN A 63 -8.18 3.47 12.90
N ALA A 64 -7.28 2.49 12.69
CA ALA A 64 -6.65 1.76 13.77
C ALA A 64 -5.81 2.68 14.68
N ALA A 65 -5.06 3.62 14.09
CA ALA A 65 -4.29 4.63 14.84
C ALA A 65 -5.20 5.51 15.70
N LYS A 66 -6.27 6.08 15.12
CA LYS A 66 -7.27 6.90 15.84
C LYS A 66 -7.91 6.14 17.02
N GLN A 67 -8.13 4.84 16.87
CA GLN A 67 -8.74 3.99 17.88
C GLN A 67 -7.73 3.32 18.83
N GLN A 68 -6.43 3.60 18.68
CA GLN A 68 -5.34 3.00 19.46
C GLN A 68 -5.34 1.47 19.42
N GLN A 69 -5.65 0.90 18.25
CA GLN A 69 -5.70 -0.54 18.02
C GLN A 69 -4.36 -1.06 17.48
N ALA A 70 -4.08 -2.33 17.74
CA ALA A 70 -3.01 -3.06 17.06
C ALA A 70 -3.50 -3.61 15.71
N ILE A 71 -2.59 -3.71 14.74
CA ILE A 71 -2.84 -4.34 13.44
C ILE A 71 -2.13 -5.68 13.39
N VAL A 72 -2.82 -6.71 12.93
CA VAL A 72 -2.24 -8.03 12.65
C VAL A 72 -2.27 -8.26 11.15
N VAL A 73 -1.10 -8.50 10.56
CA VAL A 73 -0.99 -8.87 9.15
C VAL A 73 -0.83 -10.38 9.07
N THR A 74 -1.65 -11.02 8.24
CA THR A 74 -1.54 -12.44 7.94
C THR A 74 -1.52 -12.61 6.43
N ILE A 75 -0.60 -13.44 5.96
CA ILE A 75 -0.50 -13.88 4.57
C ILE A 75 -0.59 -15.40 4.67
N VAL A 76 -1.60 -15.97 4.01
CA VAL A 76 -1.95 -17.40 4.07
C VAL A 76 -1.79 -18.07 2.73
#